data_AF-A0A821IHH3-F1
#
_entry.id   AF-A0A821IHH3-F1
#
_cell.length_a   1.000
_cell.length_b   1.000
_cell.length_c   1.000
_cell.angle_alpha   90.00
_cell.angle_beta   90.00
_cell.angle_gamma   90.00
#
_symmetry.space_group_name_H-M   'P 1'
#
loop_
_entity.id
_entity.type
_entity.pdbx_description
1 polymer ?
#
loop_
_entity_poly.entity_id
_entity_poly.type
_entity_poly.pdbx_seq_one_letter_code
_entity_poly.pdbx_strand_id
1 'polypeptide(L)'
;MRARLYLNYDGNVRRTHLSHLFVLMRGLNDPFLKFPFNYKVTFCLYDQTSAQRHIIDSFRPDIKSTSFQRPRLDMNIVSGIPKFIPLGMIQQEGNPFVRDDTMFIKIMIDFNDILTTLLPYTMSLNPGLPICIQQIIIEQKTERRSEQQRQL
;
A
#
# COMPACT_ATOMS: atom_id res chain seq x y z
N MET A 1 2.81 -3.57 9.26
CA MET A 1 2.93 -4.16 7.90
C MET A 1 4.23 -3.68 7.29
N ARG A 2 4.83 -4.46 6.37
CA ARG A 2 6.11 -4.12 5.71
C ARG A 2 6.07 -4.55 4.24
N ALA A 3 6.82 -3.85 3.41
CA ALA A 3 7.15 -4.27 2.05
C ALA A 3 8.56 -4.86 1.97
N ARG A 4 8.75 -5.81 1.05
CA ARG A 4 10.07 -6.30 0.65
C ARG A 4 10.16 -6.23 -0.87
N LEU A 5 11.17 -5.51 -1.33
CA LEU A 5 11.51 -5.42 -2.72
C LEU A 5 12.68 -6.35 -3.00
N TYR A 6 12.54 -7.17 -4.04
CA TYR A 6 13.64 -7.98 -4.55
C TYR A 6 13.93 -7.54 -5.98
N LEU A 7 15.04 -6.80 -6.14
CA LEU A 7 15.52 -6.34 -7.44
C LEU A 7 15.99 -7.51 -8.32
N ASN A 8 16.55 -8.55 -7.69
CA ASN A 8 17.00 -9.79 -8.32
C ASN A 8 16.57 -10.99 -7.46
N TYR A 9 15.27 -11.30 -7.45
CA TYR A 9 14.79 -12.46 -6.69
C TYR A 9 15.31 -13.77 -7.31
N ASP A 10 15.99 -14.58 -6.50
CA ASP A 10 16.51 -15.90 -6.88
C ASP A 10 15.59 -17.00 -6.33
N GLY A 11 14.37 -17.08 -6.87
CA GLY A 11 13.43 -18.18 -6.63
C GLY A 11 13.10 -18.95 -7.92
N ASN A 12 11.99 -19.70 -7.96
CA ASN A 12 11.56 -20.46 -9.16
C ASN A 12 11.42 -19.62 -10.46
N VAL A 13 11.40 -18.29 -10.37
CA VAL A 13 11.45 -17.37 -11.51
C VAL A 13 12.84 -16.76 -11.57
N ARG A 14 13.74 -17.38 -12.34
CA ARG A 14 15.11 -16.89 -12.57
C ARG A 14 15.10 -15.42 -12.98
N ARG A 15 15.66 -14.52 -12.16
CA ARG A 15 16.27 -13.18 -12.47
C ARG A 15 15.72 -12.37 -13.66
N THR A 16 14.43 -12.44 -13.92
CA THR A 16 13.81 -11.82 -15.11
C THR A 16 12.91 -10.66 -14.74
N HIS A 17 12.44 -10.63 -13.49
CA HIS A 17 11.49 -9.64 -13.01
C HIS A 17 11.89 -9.18 -11.62
N LEU A 18 11.59 -7.93 -11.33
CA LEU A 18 11.59 -7.40 -9.98
C LEU A 18 10.30 -7.84 -9.28
N SER A 19 10.44 -8.30 -8.04
CA SER A 19 9.33 -8.83 -7.23
C SER A 19 8.97 -7.88 -6.08
N HIS A 20 7.70 -7.53 -5.97
CA HIS A 20 7.15 -6.79 -4.85
C HIS A 20 6.43 -7.73 -3.90
N LEU A 21 6.96 -7.89 -2.68
CA LEU A 21 6.36 -8.71 -1.65
C LEU A 21 5.83 -7.86 -0.50
N PHE A 22 4.70 -8.29 0.05
CA PHE A 22 4.03 -7.74 1.20
C PHE A 22 4.18 -8.70 2.38
N VAL A 23 4.35 -8.12 3.57
CA VAL A 23 4.52 -8.85 4.82
C VAL A 23 3.58 -8.28 5.88
N LEU A 24 2.73 -9.16 6.40
CA LEU A 24 1.96 -8.89 7.60
C LEU A 24 2.89 -9.05 8.80
N MET A 25 3.03 -7.97 9.57
CA MET A 25 3.87 -7.91 10.77
C MET A 25 2.97 -7.96 11.99
N ARG A 26 3.45 -8.57 13.08
CA ARG A 26 2.76 -8.53 14.37
C ARG A 26 2.68 -7.08 14.87
N GLY A 27 1.47 -6.68 15.26
CA GLY A 27 1.19 -5.38 15.86
C GLY A 27 0.71 -5.51 17.31
N LEU A 28 0.90 -4.45 18.09
CA LEU A 28 0.39 -4.38 19.47
C LEU A 28 -1.15 -4.48 19.51
N ASN A 29 -1.82 -3.94 18.48
CA ASN A 29 -3.27 -3.87 18.39
C ASN A 29 -3.90 -5.05 17.61
N ASP A 30 -3.13 -6.10 17.30
CA ASP A 30 -3.64 -7.29 16.59
C ASP A 30 -4.90 -7.92 17.24
N PRO A 31 -5.09 -7.95 18.57
CA PRO A 31 -6.34 -8.46 19.14
C PRO A 31 -7.61 -7.75 18.68
N PHE A 32 -7.51 -6.48 18.26
CA PHE A 32 -8.65 -5.66 17.83
C PHE A 32 -8.83 -5.62 16.31
N LEU A 33 -7.89 -6.18 15.56
CA LEU A 33 -7.91 -6.16 14.09
C LEU A 33 -8.63 -7.40 13.53
N LYS A 34 -9.25 -7.22 12.35
CA LYS A 34 -9.91 -8.31 11.62
C LYS A 34 -8.86 -9.23 10.99
N PHE A 35 -8.98 -10.54 11.26
CA PHE A 35 -8.20 -11.59 10.60
C PHE A 35 -9.14 -12.69 10.04
N PRO A 36 -8.75 -13.37 8.95
CA PRO A 36 -7.54 -13.15 8.15
C PRO A 36 -7.57 -11.80 7.42
N PHE A 37 -6.39 -11.22 7.18
CA PHE A 37 -6.22 -9.97 6.44
C PHE A 37 -6.74 -10.17 5.02
N ASN A 38 -7.77 -9.40 4.63
CA ASN A 38 -8.46 -9.54 3.35
C ASN A 38 -8.67 -8.17 2.65
N TYR A 39 -7.76 -7.25 2.86
CA TYR A 39 -7.80 -5.94 2.21
C TYR A 39 -7.03 -5.99 0.90
N LYS A 40 -7.58 -5.39 -0.17
CA LYS A 40 -6.89 -5.33 -1.47
C LYS A 40 -5.60 -4.53 -1.30
N VAL A 41 -4.47 -5.11 -1.73
CA VAL A 41 -3.16 -4.46 -1.70
C VAL A 41 -2.78 -4.09 -3.12
N THR A 42 -2.45 -2.82 -3.33
CA THR A 42 -2.06 -2.26 -4.62
C THR A 42 -0.64 -1.71 -4.53
N PHE A 43 0.24 -2.18 -5.40
CA PHE A 43 1.58 -1.64 -5.60
C PHE A 43 1.57 -0.65 -6.77
N CYS A 44 2.34 0.42 -6.64
CA CYS A 44 2.54 1.43 -7.65
C CYS A 44 4.03 1.75 -7.73
N LEU A 45 4.62 1.61 -8.92
CA LEU A 45 5.94 2.12 -9.25
C LEU A 45 5.78 3.40 -10.06
N TYR A 46 6.34 4.50 -9.56
CA TYR A 46 6.21 5.79 -10.19
C TYR A 46 7.09 5.92 -11.43
N ASP A 47 6.44 6.32 -12.52
CA ASP A 47 7.08 6.99 -13.65
C ASP A 47 7.46 8.42 -13.23
N GLN A 48 8.76 8.72 -13.30
CA GLN A 48 9.35 10.00 -12.90
C GLN A 48 9.43 11.01 -14.06
N THR A 49 8.81 10.71 -15.20
CA THR A 49 8.69 11.63 -16.33
C THR A 49 7.36 12.40 -16.29
N SER A 50 7.24 13.43 -17.11
CA SER A 50 5.99 14.18 -17.28
C SER A 50 4.82 13.34 -17.82
N ALA A 51 5.07 12.12 -18.32
CA ALA A 51 4.03 11.25 -18.85
C ALA A 51 3.20 10.55 -17.75
N GLN A 52 3.73 10.45 -16.52
CA GLN A 52 3.05 9.86 -15.35
C GLN A 52 2.43 8.47 -15.60
N ARG A 53 3.07 7.64 -16.44
CA ARG A 53 2.61 6.27 -16.76
C ARG A 53 3.10 5.27 -15.73
N HIS A 54 2.58 5.40 -14.52
CA HIS A 54 2.95 4.54 -13.40
C HIS A 54 2.57 3.07 -13.66
N ILE A 55 3.39 2.14 -13.19
CA ILE A 55 3.07 0.71 -13.22
C ILE A 55 2.32 0.37 -11.94
N ILE A 56 1.08 -0.10 -12.10
CA ILE A 56 0.18 -0.41 -11.00
C ILE A 56 -0.25 -1.87 -11.12
N ASP A 57 -0.09 -2.62 -10.05
CA ASP A 57 -0.62 -3.97 -9.96
C ASP A 57 -1.16 -4.23 -8.55
N SER A 58 -2.15 -5.08 -8.43
CA SER A 58 -2.85 -5.32 -7.17
C SER A 58 -3.19 -6.78 -7.00
N PHE A 59 -3.21 -7.23 -5.75
CA PHE A 59 -3.68 -8.55 -5.41
C PHE A 59 -4.67 -8.47 -4.25
N ARG A 60 -5.61 -9.43 -4.22
CA ARG A 60 -6.42 -9.69 -3.03
C ARG A 60 -5.80 -10.85 -2.25
N PRO A 61 -5.51 -10.67 -0.95
CA PRO A 61 -5.04 -11.73 -0.08
C PRO A 61 -5.92 -12.98 -0.14
N ASP A 62 -5.31 -14.16 -0.29
CA ASP A 62 -6.03 -15.42 -0.14
C ASP A 62 -6.23 -15.74 1.35
N ILE A 63 -7.49 -15.75 1.80
CA ILE A 63 -7.86 -16.04 3.19
C ILE A 63 -7.46 -17.44 3.66
N LYS A 64 -7.19 -18.38 2.75
CA LYS A 64 -6.70 -19.72 3.07
C LYS A 64 -5.19 -19.75 3.28
N SER A 65 -4.47 -18.74 2.81
CA SER A 65 -3.02 -18.65 2.95
C SER A 65 -2.62 -18.32 4.39
N THR A 66 -1.57 -18.98 4.86
CA THR A 66 -0.94 -18.70 6.16
C THR A 66 -0.31 -17.31 6.21
N SER A 67 0.00 -16.72 5.05
CA SER A 67 0.63 -15.38 4.94
C SER A 67 -0.25 -14.26 5.48
N PHE A 68 -1.57 -14.44 5.50
CA PHE A 68 -2.55 -13.42 5.87
C PHE A 68 -3.33 -13.74 7.15
N GLN A 69 -2.96 -14.82 7.85
CA GLN A 69 -3.52 -15.14 9.16
C GLN A 69 -2.99 -14.18 10.22
N ARG A 70 -3.63 -14.19 11.40
CA ARG A 70 -3.14 -13.44 12.56
C ARG A 70 -1.67 -13.80 12.85
N PRO A 71 -0.74 -12.83 12.86
CA PRO A 71 0.66 -13.10 13.15
C PRO A 71 0.85 -13.76 14.51
N ARG A 72 1.54 -14.91 14.52
CA ARG A 72 1.96 -15.61 15.74
C ARG A 72 3.41 -15.29 16.11
N LEU A 73 4.22 -15.02 15.10
CA LEU A 73 5.61 -14.57 15.18
C LEU A 73 5.70 -13.10 14.75
N ASP A 74 6.90 -12.52 14.75
CA ASP A 74 7.12 -11.11 14.37
C ASP A 74 6.64 -10.79 12.95
N MET A 75 6.72 -11.76 12.05
CA MET A 75 6.32 -11.62 10.64
C MET A 75 5.73 -12.93 10.11
N ASN A 76 4.73 -12.79 9.25
CA ASN A 76 4.23 -13.90 8.44
C ASN A 76 5.14 -14.17 7.24
N ILE A 77 4.86 -15.26 6.54
CA ILE A 77 5.48 -15.58 5.26
C ILE A 77 5.15 -14.46 4.25
N VAL A 78 6.14 -14.12 3.42
CA VAL A 78 6.02 -13.12 2.36
C VAL A 78 4.98 -13.55 1.31
N SER A 79 4.14 -12.62 0.88
CA SER A 79 3.21 -12.84 -0.22
C SER A 79 3.05 -11.57 -1.04
N GLY A 80 2.88 -11.65 -2.35
CA GLY A 80 2.82 -10.47 -3.21
C GLY A 80 2.82 -10.84 -4.68
N ILE A 81 3.51 -10.04 -5.50
CA ILE A 81 3.52 -10.14 -6.96
C ILE A 81 4.95 -10.49 -7.40
N PRO A 82 5.25 -11.78 -7.66
CA PRO A 82 6.60 -12.21 -8.03
C PRO A 82 7.07 -11.63 -9.37
N LYS A 83 6.16 -11.38 -10.31
CA LYS A 83 6.45 -10.85 -11.65
C LYS A 83 5.85 -9.45 -11.83
N PHE A 84 6.27 -8.51 -10.99
CA PHE A 84 5.67 -7.17 -11.01
C PHE A 84 6.13 -6.37 -12.24
N ILE A 85 7.43 -6.30 -12.49
CA ILE A 85 7.99 -5.61 -13.66
C ILE A 85 9.16 -6.40 -14.24
N PRO A 86 9.25 -6.55 -15.57
CA PRO A 86 10.44 -7.12 -16.22
C PRO A 86 11.68 -6.30 -15.88
N LEU A 87 12.75 -6.98 -15.46
CA LEU A 87 14.00 -6.33 -15.07
C LEU A 87 14.61 -5.52 -16.22
N GLY A 88 14.44 -5.99 -17.46
CA GLY A 88 14.90 -5.28 -18.67
C GLY A 88 14.30 -3.88 -18.82
N MET A 89 13.10 -3.61 -18.31
CA MET A 89 12.50 -2.27 -18.35
C MET A 89 13.19 -1.28 -17.40
N ILE A 90 13.78 -1.78 -16.32
CA ILE A 90 14.53 -0.96 -15.35
C ILE A 90 15.99 -0.83 -15.77
N GLN A 91 16.56 -1.87 -16.37
CA GLN A 91 17.96 -1.86 -16.82
C GLN A 91 18.17 -1.04 -18.09
N GLN A 92 17.12 -0.74 -18.84
CA GLN A 92 17.22 0.09 -20.04
C GLN A 92 17.70 1.50 -19.69
N GLU A 93 18.66 1.98 -20.45
CA GLU A 93 19.19 3.33 -20.31
C GLU A 93 18.08 4.36 -20.62
N GLY A 94 17.96 5.38 -19.78
CA GLY A 94 16.90 6.39 -19.91
C GLY A 94 15.49 5.92 -19.53
N ASN A 95 15.34 4.79 -18.82
CA ASN A 95 14.03 4.32 -18.35
C ASN A 95 13.30 5.39 -17.51
N PRO A 96 11.95 5.39 -17.52
CA PRO A 96 11.17 6.40 -16.79
C PRO A 96 11.14 6.20 -15.27
N PHE A 97 11.55 5.03 -14.75
CA PHE A 97 11.30 4.63 -13.37
C PHE A 97 12.45 4.93 -12.40
N VAL A 98 13.68 5.04 -12.90
CA VAL A 98 14.89 5.34 -12.12
C VAL A 98 15.50 6.65 -12.61
N ARG A 99 15.65 7.61 -11.70
CA ARG A 99 16.34 8.88 -11.92
C ARG A 99 17.21 9.17 -10.70
N ASP A 100 18.41 9.67 -10.94
CA ASP A 100 19.39 9.97 -9.88
C ASP A 100 19.58 8.79 -8.90
N ASP A 101 19.75 7.59 -9.46
CA ASP A 101 19.88 6.31 -8.72
C ASP A 101 18.75 6.03 -7.71
N THR A 102 17.58 6.63 -7.95
CA THR A 102 16.43 6.59 -7.03
C THR A 102 15.18 6.10 -7.74
N MET A 103 14.39 5.27 -7.05
CA MET A 103 13.08 4.80 -7.49
C MET A 103 12.03 5.05 -6.41
N PHE A 104 10.79 5.36 -6.82
CA PHE A 104 9.69 5.60 -5.89
C PHE A 104 8.62 4.50 -6.01
N ILE A 105 8.30 3.88 -4.88
CA ILE A 105 7.28 2.84 -4.78
C ILE A 105 6.24 3.27 -3.76
N LYS A 106 4.97 3.12 -4.10
CA LYS A 106 3.83 3.31 -3.19
C LYS A 106 3.04 2.03 -3.07
N ILE A 107 2.59 1.78 -1.85
CA ILE A 107 1.73 0.65 -1.51
C ILE A 107 0.47 1.22 -0.88
N MET A 108 -0.66 0.82 -1.42
CA MET A 108 -1.98 1.26 -0.97
C MET A 108 -2.76 0.03 -0.52
N ILE A 109 -3.44 0.16 0.62
CA ILE A 109 -4.29 -0.90 1.16
C ILE A 109 -5.71 -0.34 1.18
N ASP A 110 -6.62 -1.05 0.52
CA ASP A 110 -8.01 -0.67 0.45
C ASP A 110 -8.76 -1.16 1.68
N PHE A 111 -9.10 -0.22 2.56
CA PHE A 111 -9.87 -0.46 3.77
C PHE A 111 -11.38 -0.20 3.60
N ASN A 112 -11.88 -0.02 2.37
CA ASN A 112 -13.30 0.26 2.13
C ASN A 112 -14.23 -0.84 2.63
N ASP A 113 -13.73 -2.07 2.84
CA ASP A 113 -14.46 -3.18 3.45
C ASP A 113 -14.50 -3.12 5.00
N ILE A 114 -13.93 -2.06 5.62
CA ILE A 114 -14.11 -1.76 7.04
C ILE A 114 -15.45 -1.05 7.22
N LEU A 115 -16.22 -1.45 8.24
CA LEU A 115 -17.48 -0.80 8.61
C LEU A 115 -17.31 0.72 8.59
N THR A 116 -18.18 1.39 7.83
CA THR A 116 -18.21 2.84 7.58
C THR A 116 -18.20 3.66 8.88
N THR A 117 -18.60 3.05 10.01
CA THR A 117 -18.57 3.60 11.37
C THR A 117 -17.16 3.85 11.92
N LEU A 118 -16.13 3.19 11.38
CA LEU A 118 -14.73 3.39 11.77
C LEU A 118 -13.96 4.32 10.82
N LEU A 119 -14.55 4.74 9.70
CA LEU A 119 -13.92 5.67 8.74
C LEU A 119 -13.36 6.96 9.37
N PRO A 120 -14.00 7.60 10.38
CA PRO A 120 -13.43 8.77 11.03
C PRO A 120 -12.05 8.51 11.65
N TYR A 121 -11.78 7.26 12.06
CA TYR A 121 -10.54 6.83 12.68
C TYR A 121 -9.53 6.25 11.68
N THR A 122 -9.97 5.79 10.51
CA THR A 122 -9.08 5.28 9.43
C THR A 122 -8.62 6.39 8.48
N MET A 123 -9.37 7.49 8.36
CA MET A 123 -9.08 8.61 7.45
C MET A 123 -8.05 9.63 7.97
N SER A 124 -7.51 9.46 9.18
CA SER A 124 -6.32 10.19 9.65
C SER A 124 -5.01 9.66 9.04
N LEU A 125 -5.11 8.71 8.11
CA LEU A 125 -3.98 8.14 7.37
C LEU A 125 -3.90 8.75 5.98
N ASN A 126 -3.80 10.08 5.88
CA ASN A 126 -3.18 10.70 4.72
C ASN A 126 -1.70 10.92 5.05
N PRO A 127 -0.81 9.93 4.83
CA PRO A 127 0.54 9.90 5.43
C PRO A 127 1.49 10.99 4.91
N GLY A 128 1.07 11.82 3.94
CA GLY A 128 1.87 12.89 3.36
C GLY A 128 1.74 14.25 4.04
N LEU A 129 0.83 14.43 5.01
CA LEU A 129 0.61 15.72 5.66
C LEU A 129 0.77 15.60 7.18
N PRO A 130 1.47 16.54 7.84
CA PRO A 130 1.53 16.63 9.30
C PRO A 130 0.13 16.63 9.94
N ILE A 131 -0.02 15.98 11.10
CA ILE A 131 -1.29 15.81 11.83
C ILE A 131 -2.05 17.13 12.02
N CYS A 132 -1.34 18.23 12.29
CA CYS A 132 -1.97 19.54 12.47
C CYS A 132 -2.72 20.03 11.22
N ILE A 133 -2.17 19.80 10.02
CA ILE A 133 -2.81 20.21 8.75
C ILE A 133 -4.06 19.36 8.51
N GLN A 134 -4.02 18.09 8.88
CA GLN A 134 -5.18 17.21 8.76
C GLN A 134 -6.33 17.66 9.67
N GLN A 135 -6.02 18.05 10.91
CA GLN A 135 -7.02 18.56 11.86
C GLN A 135 -7.71 19.82 11.34
N ILE A 136 -6.95 20.78 10.81
CA ILE A 136 -7.50 22.01 10.22
C ILE A 136 -8.48 21.70 9.08
N ILE A 137 -8.12 20.78 8.18
CA ILE A 137 -8.98 20.40 7.05
C ILE A 137 -10.27 19.71 7.53
N ILE A 138 -10.17 18.88 8.57
CA ILE A 138 -11.31 18.19 9.17
C ILE A 138 -12.27 19.20 9.81
N GLU A 139 -11.76 20.16 10.58
CA GLU A 139 -12.55 21.21 11.23
C GLU A 139 -13.31 22.04 10.19
N GLN A 140 -12.62 22.55 9.16
CA GLN A 140 -13.24 23.36 8.10
C GLN A 140 -14.32 22.62 7.30
N LYS A 141 -14.20 21.29 7.17
CA LYS A 141 -15.19 20.48 6.45
C LYS A 141 -16.40 20.15 7.33
N THR A 142 -16.18 20.06 8.64
CA THR A 142 -17.24 19.87 9.65
C THR A 142 -18.09 21.13 9.78
N GLU A 143 -17.45 22.29 9.79
CA GLU A 143 -18.12 23.60 9.80
C GLU A 143 -19.00 23.77 8.56
N ARG A 144 -18.45 23.55 7.36
CA ARG A 144 -19.22 23.64 6.10
C ARG A 144 -20.44 22.71 6.06
N ARG A 145 -20.33 21.51 6.63
CA ARG A 145 -21.48 20.59 6.73
C ARG A 145 -22.51 21.07 7.75
N SER A 146 -22.05 21.63 8.87
CA SER A 146 -22.95 22.19 9.89
C SER A 146 -23.70 23.42 9.37
N GLU A 147 -23.07 24.23 8.52
CA GLU A 147 -23.69 25.38 7.86
C GLU A 147 -24.72 24.94 6.82
N GLN A 148 -24.40 23.92 6.01
CA GLN A 148 -25.36 23.34 5.07
C GLN A 148 -26.57 22.69 5.76
N GLN A 149 -26.39 22.09 6.94
CA GLN A 149 -27.50 21.55 7.73
C GLN A 149 -28.33 22.62 8.43
N ARG A 150 -27.80 23.83 8.66
CA ARG A 150 -28.55 24.98 9.21
C ARG A 150 -29.33 25.75 8.14
N GLN A 151 -29.09 25.48 6.86
CA GLN A 151 -29.77 26.11 5.72
C GLN A 151 -30.88 25.23 5.13
N LEU A 152 -31.20 24.10 5.77
CA LEU A 152 -32.38 23.26 5.53
C LEU A 152 -33.33 23.39 6.72
#